data_AF-A0A9J6GTL8-F1
#
_entry.id   AF-A0A9J6GTL8-F1
#
_cell.length_a   1.000
_cell.length_b   1.000
_cell.length_c   1.000
_cell.angle_alpha   90.00
_cell.angle_beta   90.00
_cell.angle_gamma   90.00
#
_symmetry.space_group_name_H-M   'P 1'
#
loop_
_entity.id
_entity.type
_entity.pdbx_description
1 polymer ?
#
loop_
_entity_poly.entity_id
_entity_poly.type
_entity_poly.pdbx_seq_one_letter_code
_entity_poly.pdbx_strand_id
1 'polypeptide(L)'
;MQIRDPLSPSWLHYSYLLKGEPKSPDKEAAFHRSLHSFEAILGDNPRRFLTGKEMTLADVSLLVSITVPESVDYDLTAFPKVKAWYNWMERQLSTVNEINKEGISEFRGLLGME
;
A
#
# COMPACT_ATOMS: atom_id res chain seq x y z
N MET A 1 -0.14 -36.10 -12.68
CA MET A 1 0.73 -35.06 -12.08
C MET A 1 0.52 -33.79 -12.89
N GLN A 2 -0.43 -32.94 -12.52
CA GLN A 2 -0.64 -31.66 -13.20
C GLN A 2 0.56 -30.77 -12.87
N ILE A 3 1.29 -30.39 -13.91
CA ILE A 3 2.31 -29.35 -13.83
C ILE A 3 1.56 -28.08 -13.44
N ARG A 4 1.80 -27.61 -12.21
CA ARG A 4 1.31 -26.30 -11.77
C ARG A 4 1.87 -25.26 -12.73
N ASP A 5 0.97 -24.47 -13.31
CA ASP A 5 1.31 -23.28 -14.09
C ASP A 5 2.31 -22.42 -13.30
N PRO A 6 3.52 -22.14 -13.84
CA PRO A 6 4.51 -21.32 -13.16
C PRO A 6 4.12 -19.82 -13.06
N LEU A 7 2.93 -19.43 -13.53
CA LEU A 7 2.47 -18.04 -13.58
C LEU A 7 1.23 -17.72 -12.74
N SER A 8 1.15 -18.17 -11.49
CA SER A 8 0.31 -17.47 -10.49
C SER A 8 0.85 -17.67 -9.05
N PRO A 9 0.68 -16.75 -8.07
CA PRO A 9 0.08 -15.40 -8.10
C PRO A 9 0.84 -14.39 -7.18
N SER A 10 1.80 -13.58 -7.68
CA SER A 10 2.60 -12.71 -6.77
C SER A 10 2.90 -11.27 -7.19
N TRP A 11 2.27 -10.70 -8.23
CA TRP A 11 2.47 -9.28 -8.60
C TRP A 11 1.12 -8.57 -8.80
N LEU A 12 0.44 -8.23 -7.70
CA LEU A 12 -1.02 -8.22 -7.66
C LEU A 12 -1.76 -6.88 -7.90
N HIS A 13 -1.11 -5.77 -8.24
CA HIS A 13 -1.82 -4.52 -8.68
C HIS A 13 -1.12 -3.80 -9.85
N TYR A 14 0.20 -4.00 -9.99
CA TYR A 14 1.01 -3.40 -11.05
C TYR A 14 0.63 -3.79 -12.47
N SER A 15 -0.14 -4.87 -12.69
CA SER A 15 -0.46 -5.28 -14.05
C SER A 15 -1.46 -4.33 -14.73
N TYR A 16 -2.42 -3.80 -13.96
CA TYR A 16 -3.27 -2.68 -14.43
C TYR A 16 -2.43 -1.40 -14.58
N LEU A 17 -1.68 -1.03 -13.54
CA LEU A 17 -0.94 0.25 -13.51
C LEU A 17 0.19 0.31 -14.55
N LEU A 18 1.08 -0.70 -14.60
CA LEU A 18 2.30 -0.68 -15.41
C LEU A 18 2.15 -1.34 -16.79
N LYS A 19 1.17 -2.23 -16.97
CA LYS A 19 1.00 -2.97 -18.25
C LYS A 19 -0.27 -2.62 -18.99
N GLY A 20 -1.13 -1.77 -18.42
CA GLY A 20 -2.41 -1.39 -19.04
C GLY A 20 -3.41 -2.55 -19.17
N GLU A 21 -3.23 -3.63 -18.41
CA GLU A 21 -4.20 -4.73 -18.37
C GLU A 21 -5.54 -4.24 -17.78
N PRO A 22 -6.69 -4.86 -18.09
CA PRO A 22 -7.96 -4.48 -17.49
C PRO A 22 -7.96 -4.57 -15.96
N LYS A 23 -8.71 -3.67 -15.30
CA LYS A 23 -8.99 -3.78 -13.86
C LYS A 23 -9.65 -5.12 -13.56
N SER A 24 -9.21 -5.77 -12.49
CA SER A 24 -9.75 -7.06 -12.06
C SER A 24 -10.57 -6.88 -10.77
N PRO A 25 -11.87 -7.19 -10.78
CA PRO A 25 -12.71 -7.14 -9.58
C PRO A 25 -12.17 -8.02 -8.44
N ASP A 26 -11.61 -9.18 -8.76
CA ASP A 26 -11.04 -10.09 -7.76
C ASP A 26 -9.81 -9.51 -7.08
N LYS A 27 -8.96 -8.80 -7.84
CA LYS A 27 -7.78 -8.11 -7.29
C LYS A 27 -8.19 -6.94 -6.40
N GLU A 28 -9.17 -6.14 -6.83
CA GLU A 28 -9.73 -5.06 -6.02
C GLU A 28 -10.31 -5.60 -4.70
N ALA A 29 -11.11 -6.66 -4.78
CA ALA A 29 -11.68 -7.31 -3.60
C ALA A 29 -10.60 -7.88 -2.67
N ALA A 30 -9.50 -8.40 -3.21
CA ALA A 30 -8.36 -8.86 -2.42
C ALA A 30 -7.66 -7.71 -1.69
N PHE A 31 -7.47 -6.57 -2.36
CA PHE A 31 -6.86 -5.40 -1.75
C PHE A 31 -7.74 -4.80 -0.64
N HIS A 32 -9.05 -4.68 -0.89
CA HIS A 32 -10.03 -4.31 0.13
C HIS A 32 -9.97 -5.22 1.37
N ARG A 33 -9.87 -6.55 1.19
CA ARG A 33 -9.72 -7.49 2.30
C ARG A 33 -8.44 -7.26 3.10
N SER A 34 -7.33 -6.95 2.42
CA SER A 34 -6.07 -6.61 3.09
C SER A 34 -6.20 -5.32 3.91
N LEU A 35 -6.84 -4.28 3.37
CA LEU A 35 -7.07 -3.02 4.08
C LEU A 35 -8.00 -3.21 5.28
N HIS A 36 -9.06 -4.01 5.16
CA HIS A 36 -9.92 -4.38 6.30
C HIS A 36 -9.17 -5.20 7.37
N SER A 37 -8.27 -6.09 6.96
CA SER A 37 -7.44 -6.82 7.91
C SER A 37 -6.51 -5.86 8.65
N PHE A 38 -6.01 -4.84 7.97
CA PHE A 38 -5.17 -3.83 8.58
C PHE A 38 -5.94 -2.91 9.53
N GLU A 39 -7.15 -2.47 9.16
CA GLU A 39 -8.11 -1.81 10.07
C GLU A 39 -8.29 -2.58 11.38
N ALA A 40 -8.42 -3.91 11.30
CA ALA A 40 -8.57 -4.77 12.47
C ALA A 40 -7.30 -4.83 13.32
N ILE A 41 -6.11 -4.93 12.70
CA ILE A 41 -4.81 -4.95 13.39
C ILE A 41 -4.59 -3.65 14.19
N LEU A 42 -4.99 -2.51 13.63
CA LEU A 42 -4.86 -1.20 14.30
C LEU A 42 -5.74 -1.10 15.56
N GLY A 43 -6.84 -1.86 15.61
CA GLY A 43 -7.75 -1.87 16.76
C GLY A 43 -8.39 -0.49 16.98
N ASP A 44 -8.46 -0.02 18.21
CA ASP A 44 -9.08 1.28 18.54
C ASP A 44 -8.10 2.46 18.48
N ASN A 45 -6.80 2.19 18.39
CA ASN A 45 -5.77 3.21 18.32
C ASN A 45 -4.96 3.14 17.01
N PRO A 46 -5.27 3.98 16.01
CA PRO A 46 -4.51 4.01 14.75
C PRO A 46 -3.13 4.67 14.87
N ARG A 47 -2.80 5.34 15.98
CA ARG A 47 -1.48 5.98 16.19
C ARG A 47 -0.62 5.08 17.06
N ARG A 48 -0.14 3.99 16.47
CA ARG A 48 0.67 2.97 17.12
C ARG A 48 1.65 2.34 16.15
N PHE A 49 2.74 1.80 16.70
CA PHE A 49 3.60 0.89 15.96
C PHE A 49 2.97 -0.51 15.91
N LEU A 50 3.25 -1.24 14.82
CA LEU A 50 2.60 -2.52 14.52
C LEU A 50 2.98 -3.62 15.51
N THR A 51 4.22 -3.61 15.99
CA THR A 51 4.81 -4.72 16.77
C THR A 51 5.14 -4.38 18.22
N GLY A 52 4.74 -3.20 18.73
CA GLY A 52 5.00 -2.83 20.12
C GLY A 52 5.02 -1.34 20.38
N LYS A 53 5.89 -0.94 21.32
CA LYS A 53 6.04 0.46 21.77
C LYS A 53 7.01 1.28 20.93
N GLU A 54 7.83 0.61 20.12
CA GLU A 54 8.85 1.23 19.29
C GLU A 54 8.63 0.86 17.83
N MET A 55 9.07 1.75 16.96
CA MET A 55 9.03 1.55 15.52
C MET A 55 9.92 0.39 15.11
N THR A 56 9.45 -0.41 14.16
CA THR A 56 10.26 -1.49 13.58
C THR A 56 10.20 -1.47 12.06
N LEU A 57 10.92 -2.39 11.44
CA LEU A 57 10.85 -2.60 9.99
C LEU A 57 9.43 -2.95 9.51
N ALA A 58 8.56 -3.48 10.38
CA ALA A 58 7.17 -3.73 10.02
C ALA A 58 6.43 -2.44 9.66
N ASP A 59 6.64 -1.36 10.44
CA ASP A 59 6.00 -0.07 10.20
C ASP A 59 6.50 0.56 8.88
N VAL A 60 7.82 0.53 8.64
CA VAL A 60 8.43 1.05 7.42
C VAL A 60 7.95 0.26 6.20
N SER A 61 7.97 -1.08 6.27
CA SER A 61 7.56 -1.94 5.16
C SER A 61 6.10 -1.72 4.77
N LEU A 62 5.21 -1.56 5.77
CA LEU A 62 3.80 -1.34 5.50
C LEU A 62 3.51 0.10 5.04
N LEU A 63 4.24 1.10 5.54
CA LEU A 63 4.16 2.49 5.06
C LEU A 63 4.48 2.54 3.56
N VAL A 64 5.62 1.95 3.17
CA VAL A 64 6.06 1.91 1.77
C VAL A 64 5.06 1.16 0.88
N SER A 65 4.40 0.13 1.42
CA SER A 65 3.37 -0.60 0.69
C SER A 65 2.11 0.24 0.42
N ILE A 66 1.75 1.15 1.34
CA ILE A 66 0.57 2.03 1.21
C ILE A 66 0.89 3.29 0.37
N THR A 67 2.15 3.73 0.27
CA THR A 67 2.53 4.83 -0.64
C THR A 67 2.23 4.52 -2.12
N VAL A 68 2.22 3.25 -2.54
CA VAL A 68 1.92 2.90 -3.95
C VAL A 68 0.48 3.25 -4.33
N PRO A 69 -0.57 2.78 -3.64
CA PRO A 69 -1.93 3.20 -3.93
C PRO A 69 -2.14 4.70 -3.70
N GLU A 70 -1.47 5.31 -2.72
CA GLU A 70 -1.52 6.77 -2.52
C GLU A 70 -0.97 7.55 -3.72
N SER A 71 0.16 7.11 -4.30
CA SER A 71 0.79 7.76 -5.45
C SER A 71 -0.10 7.84 -6.70
N VAL A 72 -1.14 6.99 -6.77
CA VAL A 72 -2.15 6.95 -7.84
C VAL A 72 -3.52 7.43 -7.37
N ASP A 73 -3.56 8.21 -6.29
CA ASP A 73 -4.75 8.87 -5.76
C ASP A 73 -5.86 7.86 -5.34
N TYR A 74 -5.48 6.67 -4.86
CA TYR A 74 -6.44 5.68 -4.36
C TYR A 74 -7.15 6.18 -3.10
N ASP A 75 -8.48 6.10 -3.08
CA ASP A 75 -9.27 6.61 -1.97
C ASP A 75 -9.29 5.65 -0.76
N LEU A 76 -8.61 6.04 0.30
CA LEU A 76 -8.61 5.34 1.59
C LEU A 76 -9.73 5.80 2.55
N THR A 77 -10.72 6.59 2.12
CA THR A 77 -11.79 7.06 3.02
C THR A 77 -12.61 5.93 3.64
N ALA A 78 -12.77 4.80 2.93
CA ALA A 78 -13.40 3.59 3.45
C ALA A 78 -12.59 2.90 4.58
N PHE A 79 -11.33 3.29 4.77
CA PHE A 79 -10.39 2.71 5.73
C PHE A 79 -9.79 3.82 6.63
N PRO A 80 -10.61 4.41 7.53
CA PRO A 80 -10.23 5.60 8.28
C PRO A 80 -9.06 5.38 9.26
N LYS A 81 -8.90 4.19 9.84
CA LYS A 81 -7.78 3.91 10.74
C LYS A 81 -6.50 3.71 9.95
N VAL A 82 -6.57 3.05 8.80
CA VAL A 82 -5.44 2.91 7.88
C VAL A 82 -4.98 4.28 7.41
N LYS A 83 -5.91 5.14 6.98
CA LYS A 83 -5.61 6.54 6.60
C LYS A 83 -4.98 7.33 7.76
N ALA A 84 -5.50 7.18 8.97
CA ALA A 84 -4.96 7.84 10.15
C ALA A 84 -3.56 7.34 10.52
N TRP A 85 -3.32 6.03 10.42
CA TRP A 85 -2.02 5.40 10.65
C TRP A 85 -0.99 5.86 9.61
N TYR A 86 -1.35 5.83 8.32
CA TYR A 86 -0.50 6.27 7.21
C TYR A 86 -0.03 7.71 7.43
N ASN A 87 -0.98 8.64 7.62
CA ASN A 87 -0.67 10.05 7.88
C ASN A 87 0.20 10.24 9.14
N TRP A 88 0.01 9.39 10.16
CA TRP A 88 0.82 9.44 11.37
C TRP A 88 2.25 8.96 11.12
N MET A 89 2.43 7.83 10.45
CA MET A 89 3.73 7.27 10.10
C MET A 89 4.52 8.17 9.15
N GLU A 90 3.88 8.80 8.16
CA GLU A 90 4.53 9.79 7.30
C GLU A 90 5.17 10.91 8.12
N ARG A 91 4.49 11.41 9.17
CA ARG A 91 5.06 12.45 10.04
C ARG A 91 6.20 11.93 10.92
N GLN A 92 6.22 10.65 11.27
CA GLN A 92 7.30 10.04 12.05
C GLN A 92 8.55 9.76 11.20
N LEU A 93 8.37 9.52 9.89
CA LEU A 93 9.40 9.04 8.97
C LEU A 93 9.70 10.04 7.85
N SER A 94 9.92 11.31 8.19
CA SER A 94 10.17 12.36 7.20
C SER A 94 11.32 12.02 6.22
N THR A 95 12.38 11.38 6.70
CA THR A 95 13.51 10.94 5.86
C THR A 95 13.12 9.85 4.85
N VAL A 96 12.27 8.89 5.23
CA VAL A 96 11.78 7.87 4.27
C VAL A 96 10.90 8.54 3.22
N ASN A 97 10.08 9.51 3.61
CA ASN A 97 9.26 10.25 2.66
C ASN A 97 10.13 11.09 1.71
N GLU A 98 11.19 11.73 2.21
CA GLU A 98 12.14 12.48 1.38
C GLU A 98 12.78 11.59 0.31
N ILE A 99 13.17 10.36 0.67
CA ILE A 99 13.70 9.36 -0.27
C ILE A 99 12.61 8.90 -1.26
N ASN A 100 11.39 8.67 -0.78
CA ASN A 100 10.30 8.17 -1.62
C ASN A 100 9.76 9.22 -2.62
N LYS A 101 9.94 10.52 -2.37
CA LYS A 101 9.38 11.60 -3.20
C LYS A 101 9.80 11.50 -4.67
N GLU A 102 11.08 11.29 -4.94
CA GLU A 102 11.59 11.18 -6.31
C GLU A 102 11.03 9.95 -7.01
N GLY A 103 11.04 8.79 -6.34
CA GLY A 103 10.46 7.55 -6.88
C GLY A 103 8.95 7.64 -7.13
N ILE A 104 8.19 8.34 -6.27
CA ILE A 104 6.76 8.61 -6.48
C ILE A 104 6.56 9.51 -7.69
N SER A 105 7.37 10.57 -7.83
CA SER A 105 7.31 11.48 -8.98
C SER A 105 7.60 10.74 -10.29
N GLU A 106 8.64 9.90 -10.32
CA GLU A 106 8.98 9.09 -11.48
C GLU A 106 7.88 8.07 -11.79
N PHE A 107 7.37 7.37 -10.78
CA PHE A 107 6.28 6.40 -10.94
C PHE A 107 5.03 7.05 -11.52
N ARG A 108 4.64 8.24 -11.02
CA ARG A 108 3.53 9.02 -11.55
C ARG A 108 3.77 9.45 -13.01
N GLY A 109 4.98 9.87 -13.35
CA GLY A 109 5.39 10.17 -14.72
C GLY A 109 5.27 8.98 -15.67
N LEU A 110 5.63 7.77 -15.22
CA LEU A 110 5.45 6.53 -16.00
C LEU A 110 3.97 6.21 -16.29
N LEU A 111 3.07 6.71 -15.45
CA LEU A 111 1.62 6.52 -15.60
C LEU A 111 0.93 7.69 -16.34
N GLY A 112 1.68 8.72 -16.73
CA GLY A 112 1.13 9.95 -17.33
C GLY A 112 0.29 10.76 -16.35
N MET A 113 0.55 10.62 -15.05
CA MET A 113 -0.07 11.39 -13.99
C MET A 113 0.90 12.50 -13.58
N GLU A 114 0.71 13.73 -14.06
CA GLU A 114 1.45 14.89 -13.54
C GLU A 114 0.69 15.51 -12.35
#